data_AF-A0A2V9L2B4-F1
#
_entry.id   AF-A0A2V9L2B4-F1
#
_cell.length_a   1.000
_cell.length_b   1.000
_cell.length_c   1.000
_cell.angle_alpha   90.00
_cell.angle_beta   90.00
_cell.angle_gamma   90.00
#
_symmetry.space_group_name_H-M   'P 1'
#
loop_
_entity.id
_entity.type
_entity.pdbx_description
1 polymer ?
#
loop_
_entity_poly.entity_id
_entity_poly.type
_entity_poly.pdbx_seq_one_letter_code
_entity_poly.pdbx_strand_id
1 'polypeptide(L)'
;MSTATLPQSLPDDVRKPVAKLTLWPLVAATFFMVSGGAYGTEDIVHGAGYGRGILILVLAPLVWSLPTAFMIAELSSALPAEGGYYAWVRRALGDFWGFQEAWLSLVASVFDMAIYPTLFVAYLTRLVPWFGAGRRDVMVALGVVIVCAALNLAGVHVVGVTSLWLFLLLSTPFALIVLLGPFKVGTLAHAATQPVT
;
A
#
# COMPACT_ATOMS: atom_id res chain seq x y z
N MET A 1 -52.89 -2.86 33.99
CA MET A 1 -51.43 -2.89 33.72
C MET A 1 -51.24 -3.04 32.23
N SER A 2 -50.92 -1.95 31.54
CA SER A 2 -50.79 -1.91 30.07
C SER A 2 -49.40 -2.39 29.68
N THR A 3 -49.31 -3.50 28.96
CA THR A 3 -48.09 -4.01 28.34
C THR A 3 -47.75 -3.12 27.13
N ALA A 4 -46.77 -2.24 27.29
CA ALA A 4 -46.20 -1.48 26.19
C ALA A 4 -45.50 -2.44 25.22
N THR A 5 -46.17 -2.76 24.11
CA THR A 5 -45.58 -3.41 22.95
C THR A 5 -44.61 -2.44 22.27
N LEU A 6 -43.31 -2.73 22.31
CA LEU A 6 -42.30 -1.99 21.56
C LEU A 6 -42.59 -2.10 20.05
N PRO A 7 -42.57 -1.00 19.27
CA PRO A 7 -42.72 -1.06 17.83
C PRO A 7 -41.54 -1.83 17.21
N GLN A 8 -41.87 -2.88 16.47
CA GLN A 8 -40.94 -3.94 16.06
C GLN A 8 -40.29 -3.75 14.67
N SER A 9 -40.23 -2.54 14.14
CA SER A 9 -39.57 -2.33 12.84
C SER A 9 -39.11 -0.89 12.68
N LEU A 10 -37.79 -0.68 12.79
CA LEU A 10 -37.15 0.52 12.24
C LEU A 10 -37.33 0.50 10.72
N PRO A 11 -37.73 1.60 10.07
CA PRO A 11 -37.91 1.65 8.62
C PRO A 11 -36.59 1.30 7.91
N ASP A 12 -36.67 0.40 6.91
CA ASP A 12 -35.55 -0.05 6.07
C ASP A 12 -34.91 1.07 5.21
N ASP A 13 -35.44 2.30 5.30
CA ASP A 13 -35.10 3.48 4.49
C ASP A 13 -33.81 4.22 4.94
N VAL A 14 -32.94 3.57 5.73
CA VAL A 14 -31.64 4.16 6.12
C VAL A 14 -30.48 3.19 5.87
N ARG A 15 -30.65 2.17 5.03
CA ARG A 15 -29.49 1.46 4.48
C ARG A 15 -29.11 2.12 3.17
N LYS A 16 -28.26 3.16 3.25
CA LYS A 16 -27.53 3.64 2.08
C LYS A 16 -26.86 2.42 1.42
N PRO A 17 -27.03 2.19 0.11
CA PRO A 17 -26.35 1.09 -0.55
C PRO A 17 -24.85 1.31 -0.37
N VAL A 18 -24.22 0.43 0.40
CA VAL A 18 -22.76 0.42 0.55
C VAL A 18 -22.23 0.10 -0.84
N ALA A 19 -21.58 1.08 -1.47
CA ALA A 19 -20.99 0.91 -2.79
C ALA A 19 -19.98 -0.24 -2.71
N LYS A 20 -20.29 -1.37 -3.35
CA LYS A 20 -19.40 -2.51 -3.41
C LYS A 20 -18.27 -2.17 -4.38
N LEU A 21 -17.02 -2.24 -3.92
CA LEU A 21 -15.87 -2.11 -4.82
C LEU A 21 -15.93 -3.22 -5.88
N THR A 22 -15.80 -2.84 -7.14
CA THR A 22 -15.62 -3.79 -8.24
C THR A 22 -14.22 -4.40 -8.19
N LEU A 23 -14.02 -5.54 -8.86
CA LEU A 23 -12.76 -6.32 -8.80
C LEU A 23 -11.52 -5.46 -9.14
N TRP A 24 -11.60 -4.64 -10.17
CA TRP A 24 -10.46 -3.84 -10.63
C TRP A 24 -10.02 -2.75 -9.64
N PRO A 25 -10.94 -1.91 -9.09
CA PRO A 25 -10.62 -1.03 -7.97
C PRO A 25 -10.08 -1.76 -6.75
N LEU A 26 -10.59 -2.98 -6.45
CA LEU A 26 -10.07 -3.78 -5.34
C LEU A 26 -8.62 -4.19 -5.59
N VAL A 27 -8.30 -4.74 -6.77
CA VAL A 27 -6.93 -5.11 -7.16
C VAL A 27 -5.99 -3.90 -7.12
N ALA A 28 -6.42 -2.76 -7.68
CA ALA A 28 -5.63 -1.54 -7.67
C ALA A 28 -5.39 -1.04 -6.23
N ALA A 29 -6.43 -1.04 -5.39
CA ALA A 29 -6.32 -0.66 -3.99
C ALA A 29 -5.38 -1.59 -3.22
N THR A 30 -5.48 -2.91 -3.41
CA THR A 30 -4.59 -3.88 -2.77
C THR A 30 -3.14 -3.71 -3.24
N PHE A 31 -2.91 -3.45 -4.53
CA PHE A 31 -1.57 -3.16 -5.05
C PHE A 31 -0.96 -1.94 -4.36
N PHE A 32 -1.69 -0.83 -4.22
CA PHE A 32 -1.17 0.34 -3.52
C PHE A 32 -1.00 0.15 -2.02
N MET A 33 -1.91 -0.61 -1.40
CA MET A 33 -1.86 -0.91 0.02
C MET A 33 -0.63 -1.74 0.39
N VAL A 34 -0.17 -2.62 -0.52
CA VAL A 34 0.92 -3.56 -0.24
C VAL A 34 2.25 -3.12 -0.85
N SER A 35 2.23 -2.62 -2.08
CA SER A 35 3.46 -2.33 -2.81
C SER A 35 3.97 -0.93 -2.54
N GLY A 36 3.11 0.07 -2.27
CA GLY A 36 3.48 1.48 -2.12
C GLY A 36 4.11 2.14 -3.37
N GLY A 37 4.77 1.39 -4.25
CA GLY A 37 5.67 1.83 -5.32
C GLY A 37 6.98 1.02 -5.27
N ALA A 38 7.84 1.11 -6.28
CA ALA A 38 9.12 0.38 -6.30
C ALA A 38 10.20 0.97 -5.36
N TYR A 39 9.80 1.57 -4.24
CA TYR A 39 10.72 2.26 -3.33
C TYR A 39 11.66 1.29 -2.64
N GLY A 40 12.96 1.61 -2.62
CA GLY A 40 13.99 0.77 -2.00
C GLY A 40 14.48 -0.35 -2.91
N THR A 41 13.90 -0.49 -4.11
CA THR A 41 14.48 -1.36 -5.15
C THR A 41 15.84 -0.84 -5.61
N GLU A 42 16.02 0.48 -5.54
CA GLU A 42 17.30 1.15 -5.79
C GLU A 42 18.38 0.68 -4.83
N ASP A 43 18.07 0.52 -3.55
CA ASP A 43 19.04 0.07 -2.53
C ASP A 43 19.40 -1.40 -2.73
N ILE A 44 18.42 -2.23 -3.11
CA ILE A 44 18.64 -3.64 -3.46
C ILE A 44 19.58 -3.74 -4.66
N VAL A 45 19.37 -2.92 -5.69
CA VAL A 45 20.19 -2.93 -6.90
C VAL A 45 21.58 -2.34 -6.64
N HIS A 46 21.70 -1.28 -5.84
CA HIS A 46 23.01 -0.72 -5.44
C HIS A 46 23.82 -1.71 -4.60
N GLY A 47 23.18 -2.41 -3.65
CA GLY A 47 23.86 -3.35 -2.75
C GLY A 47 24.20 -4.70 -3.40
N ALA A 48 23.26 -5.30 -4.13
CA ALA A 48 23.40 -6.65 -4.68
C ALA A 48 23.83 -6.69 -6.16
N GLY A 49 23.73 -5.57 -6.87
CA GLY A 49 23.90 -5.48 -8.32
C GLY A 49 22.66 -5.95 -9.09
N TYR A 50 22.60 -5.63 -10.39
CA TYR A 50 21.40 -5.86 -11.22
C TYR A 50 20.94 -7.33 -11.26
N GLY A 51 21.87 -8.28 -11.48
CA GLY A 51 21.52 -9.70 -11.63
C GLY A 51 20.98 -10.33 -10.34
N ARG A 52 21.63 -10.07 -9.21
CA ARG A 52 21.19 -10.58 -7.90
C ARG A 52 19.95 -9.81 -7.40
N GLY A 53 19.85 -8.52 -7.70
CA GLY A 53 18.67 -7.71 -7.40
C GLY A 53 17.41 -8.28 -8.05
N ILE A 54 17.46 -8.62 -9.36
CA ILE A 54 16.35 -9.27 -10.05
C ILE A 54 16.00 -10.62 -9.41
N LEU A 55 17.01 -11.43 -9.06
CA LEU A 55 16.78 -12.71 -8.42
C LEU A 55 16.06 -12.56 -7.08
N ILE A 56 16.46 -11.58 -6.25
CA ILE A 56 15.80 -11.27 -4.96
C ILE A 56 14.35 -10.82 -5.21
N LEU A 57 14.13 -9.92 -6.19
CA LEU A 57 12.80 -9.41 -6.53
C LEU A 57 11.85 -10.51 -7.04
N VAL A 58 12.37 -11.57 -7.66
CA VAL A 58 11.57 -12.71 -8.12
C VAL A 58 11.37 -13.74 -6.99
N LEU A 59 12.41 -14.07 -6.24
CA LEU A 59 12.32 -15.11 -5.22
C LEU A 59 11.53 -14.67 -3.99
N ALA A 60 11.65 -13.41 -3.57
CA ALA A 60 10.94 -12.89 -2.40
C ALA A 60 9.41 -13.07 -2.48
N PRO A 61 8.72 -12.64 -3.56
CA PRO A 61 7.28 -12.85 -3.67
C PRO A 61 6.90 -14.32 -3.83
N LEU A 62 7.72 -15.15 -4.49
CA LEU A 62 7.44 -16.58 -4.66
C LEU A 62 7.49 -17.35 -3.32
N VAL A 63 8.48 -17.03 -2.48
CA VAL A 63 8.70 -17.74 -1.20
C VAL A 63 7.80 -17.20 -0.09
N TRP A 64 7.49 -15.90 -0.11
CA TRP A 64 6.79 -15.24 1.00
C TRP A 64 5.37 -14.79 0.62
N SER A 65 5.23 -13.94 -0.40
CA SER A 65 3.96 -13.31 -0.73
C SER A 65 2.93 -14.28 -1.32
N LEU A 66 3.35 -15.21 -2.17
CA LEU A 66 2.48 -16.17 -2.85
C LEU A 66 1.83 -17.15 -1.85
N PRO A 67 2.60 -17.80 -0.95
CA PRO A 67 2.01 -18.66 0.07
C PRO A 67 1.08 -17.88 1.01
N THR A 68 1.46 -16.66 1.39
CA THR A 68 0.64 -15.79 2.23
C THR A 68 -0.68 -15.42 1.54
N ALA A 69 -0.64 -15.10 0.24
CA ALA A 69 -1.82 -14.77 -0.53
C ALA A 69 -2.79 -15.95 -0.64
N PHE A 70 -2.29 -17.17 -0.88
CA PHE A 70 -3.14 -18.37 -0.89
C PHE A 70 -3.74 -18.67 0.49
N MET A 71 -2.94 -18.54 1.55
CA MET A 71 -3.43 -18.71 2.92
C MET A 71 -4.56 -17.71 3.23
N ILE A 72 -4.39 -16.43 2.91
CA ILE A 72 -5.42 -15.39 3.12
C ILE A 72 -6.66 -15.68 2.26
N ALA A 73 -6.50 -16.14 1.02
CA ALA A 73 -7.61 -16.47 0.13
C ALA A 73 -8.47 -17.62 0.68
N GLU A 74 -7.83 -18.71 1.11
CA GLU A 74 -8.50 -19.86 1.75
C GLU A 74 -9.25 -19.41 3.01
N LEU A 75 -8.58 -18.66 3.88
CA LEU A 75 -9.13 -18.24 5.17
C LEU A 75 -10.26 -17.21 5.03
N SER A 76 -10.15 -16.28 4.07
CA SER A 76 -11.21 -15.33 3.74
C SER A 76 -12.45 -16.01 3.15
N SER A 77 -12.30 -17.16 2.48
CA SER A 77 -13.43 -17.94 1.95
C SER A 77 -14.08 -18.83 3.01
N ALA A 78 -13.26 -19.41 3.90
CA ALA A 78 -13.72 -20.32 4.95
C ALA A 78 -14.33 -19.58 6.16
N LEU A 79 -13.84 -18.38 6.48
CA LEU A 79 -14.26 -17.58 7.64
C LEU A 79 -14.50 -16.11 7.23
N PRO A 80 -15.67 -15.80 6.61
CA PRO A 80 -16.03 -14.44 6.20
C PRO A 80 -16.49 -13.60 7.42
N ALA A 81 -15.59 -13.38 8.37
CA ALA A 81 -15.83 -12.52 9.52
C ALA A 81 -15.38 -11.08 9.22
N GLU A 82 -16.17 -10.08 9.63
CA GLU A 82 -15.87 -8.65 9.41
C GLU A 82 -14.54 -8.19 10.05
N GLY A 83 -13.96 -8.97 10.97
CA GLY A 83 -12.71 -8.65 11.65
C GLY A 83 -11.42 -9.15 10.98
N GLY A 84 -11.49 -9.81 9.82
CA GLY A 84 -10.31 -10.26 9.07
C GLY A 84 -9.31 -11.06 9.91
N TYR A 85 -8.02 -10.70 9.84
CA TYR A 85 -6.91 -11.36 10.53
C TYR A 85 -7.09 -11.44 12.06
N TYR A 86 -7.62 -10.40 12.69
CA TYR A 86 -7.92 -10.43 14.13
C TYR A 86 -8.94 -11.53 14.47
N ALA A 87 -10.02 -11.62 13.69
CA ALA A 87 -11.06 -12.63 13.90
C ALA A 87 -10.51 -14.05 13.68
N TRP A 88 -9.62 -14.23 12.70
CA TRP A 88 -9.00 -15.52 12.42
C TRP A 88 -8.05 -15.97 13.54
N VAL A 89 -7.17 -15.08 13.99
CA VAL A 89 -6.21 -15.40 15.07
C VAL A 89 -6.93 -15.63 16.38
N ARG A 90 -7.95 -14.81 16.70
CA ARG A 90 -8.78 -15.02 17.89
C ARG A 90 -9.49 -16.39 17.86
N ARG A 91 -10.01 -16.79 16.69
CA ARG A 91 -10.69 -18.08 16.50
C ARG A 91 -9.74 -19.28 16.69
N ALA A 92 -8.49 -19.16 16.25
CA ALA A 92 -7.51 -20.25 16.25
C ALA A 92 -6.68 -20.34 17.55
N LEU A 93 -6.28 -19.19 18.10
CA LEU A 93 -5.29 -19.09 19.19
C LEU A 93 -5.86 -18.43 20.47
N GLY A 94 -7.11 -17.96 20.43
CA GLY A 94 -7.80 -17.34 21.57
C GLY A 94 -7.59 -15.84 21.71
N ASP A 95 -8.20 -15.27 22.74
CA ASP A 95 -8.34 -13.81 22.92
C ASP A 95 -7.00 -13.08 23.14
N PHE A 96 -6.04 -13.72 23.83
CA PHE A 96 -4.72 -13.12 24.08
C PHE A 96 -3.94 -12.89 22.77
N TRP A 97 -3.84 -13.93 21.93
CA TRP A 97 -3.12 -13.84 20.65
C TRP A 97 -3.87 -13.00 19.62
N GLY A 98 -5.21 -13.01 19.66
CA GLY A 98 -6.01 -12.07 18.88
C GLY A 98 -5.66 -10.62 19.22
N PHE A 99 -5.60 -10.27 20.52
CA PHE A 99 -5.20 -8.92 20.94
C PHE A 99 -3.77 -8.57 20.48
N GLN A 100 -2.82 -9.49 20.61
CA GLN A 100 -1.44 -9.27 20.16
C GLN A 100 -1.37 -9.00 18.65
N GLU A 101 -2.09 -9.77 17.84
CA GLU A 101 -2.15 -9.55 16.40
C GLU A 101 -2.71 -8.16 16.07
N ALA A 102 -3.86 -7.80 16.64
CA ALA A 102 -4.46 -6.49 16.39
C ALA A 102 -3.56 -5.33 16.84
N TRP A 103 -2.87 -5.49 17.97
CA TRP A 103 -1.94 -4.49 18.49
C TRP A 103 -0.72 -4.34 17.58
N LEU A 104 -0.09 -5.45 17.17
CA LEU A 104 1.07 -5.44 16.28
C LEU A 104 0.70 -4.89 14.90
N SER A 105 -0.45 -5.26 14.35
CA SER A 105 -0.96 -4.74 13.08
C SER A 105 -1.25 -3.23 13.14
N LEU A 106 -1.77 -2.73 14.28
CA LEU A 106 -1.95 -1.30 14.50
C LEU A 106 -0.60 -0.57 14.55
N VAL A 107 0.35 -1.08 15.33
CA VAL A 107 1.70 -0.50 15.45
C VAL A 107 2.41 -0.49 14.09
N ALA A 108 2.36 -1.60 13.35
CA ALA A 108 2.91 -1.70 12.01
C ALA A 108 2.29 -0.65 11.06
N SER A 109 0.97 -0.45 11.13
CA SER A 109 0.28 0.55 10.32
C SER A 109 0.74 1.98 10.62
N VAL A 110 1.02 2.30 11.89
CA VAL A 110 1.54 3.64 12.27
C VAL A 110 2.90 3.89 11.64
N PHE A 111 3.80 2.92 11.69
CA PHE A 111 5.11 3.03 11.06
C PHE A 111 5.01 3.09 9.54
N ASP A 112 4.15 2.28 8.94
CA ASP A 112 3.92 2.28 7.49
C ASP A 112 3.45 3.66 7.00
N MET A 113 2.46 4.25 7.68
CA MET A 113 1.98 5.59 7.35
C MET A 113 3.04 6.69 7.55
N ALA A 114 3.97 6.53 8.49
CA ALA A 114 5.05 7.49 8.73
C ALA A 114 6.15 7.43 7.67
N ILE A 115 6.37 6.27 7.05
CA ILE A 115 7.42 6.08 6.03
C ILE A 115 7.12 6.88 4.76
N TYR A 116 5.86 6.93 4.29
CA TYR A 116 5.54 7.53 2.99
C TYR A 116 5.84 9.04 2.90
N PRO A 117 5.42 9.92 3.84
CA PRO A 117 5.77 11.34 3.79
C PRO A 117 7.28 11.58 3.90
N THR A 118 7.97 10.77 4.70
CA THR A 118 9.43 10.87 4.87
C THR A 118 10.15 10.51 3.58
N LEU A 119 9.75 9.43 2.91
CA LEU A 119 10.29 9.07 1.60
C LEU A 119 10.00 10.14 0.55
N PHE A 120 8.78 10.67 0.51
CA PHE A 120 8.42 11.73 -0.42
C PHE A 120 9.34 12.95 -0.27
N VAL A 121 9.60 13.40 0.96
CA VAL A 121 10.50 14.52 1.24
C VAL A 121 11.95 14.18 0.91
N ALA A 122 12.40 12.94 1.13
CA ALA A 122 13.73 12.49 0.76
C ALA A 122 13.94 12.57 -0.77
N TYR A 123 12.99 12.07 -1.55
CA TYR A 123 13.03 12.18 -3.01
C TYR A 123 12.91 13.63 -3.50
N LEU A 124 12.02 14.42 -2.91
CA LEU A 124 11.82 15.83 -3.28
C LEU A 124 13.09 16.66 -3.02
N THR A 125 13.73 16.47 -1.88
CA THR A 125 14.97 17.18 -1.53
C THR A 125 16.12 16.81 -2.48
N ARG A 126 16.15 15.56 -2.96
CA ARG A 126 17.14 15.10 -3.94
C ARG A 126 16.92 15.72 -5.33
N LEU A 127 15.67 15.96 -5.72
CA LEU A 127 15.31 16.62 -6.99
C LEU A 127 15.47 18.14 -6.92
N VAL A 128 15.07 18.74 -5.79
CA VAL A 128 15.07 20.19 -5.57
C VAL A 128 15.65 20.48 -4.17
N PRO A 129 16.96 20.73 -4.07
CA PRO A 129 17.65 20.93 -2.79
C PRO A 129 17.11 22.09 -1.94
N TRP A 130 16.36 23.02 -2.54
CA TRP A 130 15.73 24.14 -1.85
C TRP A 130 14.70 23.74 -0.79
N PHE A 131 14.10 22.55 -0.92
CA PHE A 131 13.16 22.01 0.07
C PHE A 131 13.87 21.40 1.30
N GLY A 132 15.15 21.05 1.17
CA GLY A 132 15.97 20.56 2.30
C GLY A 132 16.52 21.68 3.19
N ALA A 133 16.31 22.95 2.84
CA ALA A 133 16.82 24.07 3.61
C ALA A 133 15.89 24.44 4.78
N GLY A 134 16.40 24.39 6.01
CA GLY A 134 15.68 24.80 7.21
C GLY A 134 14.69 23.74 7.71
N ARG A 135 13.45 24.16 8.04
CA ARG A 135 12.35 23.27 8.50
C ARG A 135 11.31 22.97 7.42
N ARG A 136 11.63 23.24 6.16
CA ARG A 136 10.70 23.16 5.02
C ARG A 136 10.36 21.72 4.65
N ASP A 137 11.31 20.82 4.84
CA ASP A 137 11.16 19.36 4.80
C ASP A 137 10.00 18.88 5.69
N VAL A 138 9.95 19.34 6.94
CA VAL A 138 8.89 19.00 7.90
C VAL A 138 7.54 19.60 7.47
N MET A 139 7.55 20.83 6.94
CA MET A 139 6.32 21.48 6.45
C MET A 139 5.73 20.76 5.23
N VAL A 140 6.57 20.27 4.32
CA VAL A 140 6.14 19.46 3.17
C VAL A 140 5.59 18.11 3.63
N ALA A 141 6.29 17.40 4.53
CA ALA A 141 5.80 16.14 5.09
C ALA A 141 4.41 16.31 5.74
N LEU A 142 4.25 17.35 6.57
CA LEU A 142 2.97 17.66 7.20
C LEU A 142 1.88 17.99 6.17
N GLY A 143 2.22 18.75 5.12
CA GLY A 143 1.30 19.06 4.02
C GLY A 143 0.79 17.79 3.32
N VAL A 144 1.68 16.84 3.03
CA VAL A 144 1.31 15.54 2.43
C VAL A 144 0.33 14.79 3.33
N VAL A 145 0.61 14.70 4.63
CA VAL A 145 -0.27 14.03 5.59
C VAL A 145 -1.65 14.69 5.64
N ILE A 146 -1.72 16.02 5.67
CA ILE A 146 -3.00 16.76 5.70
C ILE A 146 -3.81 16.52 4.43
N VAL A 147 -3.18 16.55 3.25
CA VAL A 147 -3.85 16.28 1.98
C VAL A 147 -4.37 14.84 1.94
N CYS A 148 -3.56 13.86 2.33
CA CYS A 148 -3.98 12.47 2.43
C CYS A 148 -5.14 12.28 3.43
N ALA A 149 -5.09 12.94 4.59
CA ALA A 149 -6.18 12.92 5.56
C ALA A 149 -7.46 13.53 4.98
N ALA A 150 -7.37 14.66 4.27
CA ALA A 150 -8.51 15.27 3.60
C ALA A 150 -9.12 14.37 2.52
N LEU A 151 -8.29 13.68 1.72
CA LEU A 151 -8.75 12.70 0.74
C LEU A 151 -9.44 11.49 1.38
N ASN A 152 -8.91 11.01 2.52
CA ASN A 152 -9.55 9.94 3.29
C ASN A 152 -10.93 10.38 3.83
N LEU A 153 -11.06 11.65 4.25
CA LEU A 153 -12.34 12.21 4.70
C LEU A 153 -13.34 12.44 3.54
N ALA A 154 -12.85 12.71 2.33
CA ALA A 154 -13.67 12.90 1.13
C ALA A 154 -14.34 11.59 0.63
N GLY A 155 -13.88 10.44 1.12
CA GLY A 155 -14.55 9.15 0.95
C GLY A 155 -13.84 8.19 0.00
N VAL A 156 -14.10 6.89 0.24
CA VAL A 156 -13.41 5.75 -0.39
C VAL A 156 -13.49 5.72 -1.92
N HIS A 157 -14.55 6.28 -2.52
CA HIS A 157 -14.70 6.34 -3.98
C HIS A 157 -13.67 7.30 -4.61
N VAL A 158 -13.40 8.44 -3.99
CA VAL A 158 -12.41 9.42 -4.47
C VAL A 158 -11.01 8.83 -4.36
N VAL A 159 -10.72 8.11 -3.26
CA VAL A 159 -9.45 7.42 -3.07
C VAL A 159 -9.22 6.39 -4.16
N GLY A 160 -10.19 5.51 -4.43
CA GLY A 160 -10.07 4.48 -5.47
C GLY A 160 -9.80 5.04 -6.87
N VAL A 161 -10.50 6.10 -7.27
CA VAL A 161 -10.28 6.76 -8.58
C VAL A 161 -8.93 7.47 -8.62
N THR A 162 -8.55 8.18 -7.56
CA THR A 162 -7.26 8.89 -7.49
C THR A 162 -6.09 7.91 -7.55
N SER A 163 -6.18 6.79 -6.84
CA SER A 163 -5.19 5.71 -6.89
C SER A 163 -5.05 5.14 -8.31
N LEU A 164 -6.15 4.92 -9.04
CA LEU A 164 -6.06 4.43 -10.42
C LEU A 164 -5.32 5.42 -11.34
N TRP A 165 -5.58 6.72 -11.22
CA TRP A 165 -4.85 7.73 -11.99
C TRP A 165 -3.37 7.80 -11.60
N LEU A 166 -3.06 7.76 -10.31
CA LEU A 166 -1.69 7.69 -9.82
C LEU A 166 -0.97 6.43 -10.32
N PHE A 167 -1.67 5.30 -10.44
CA PHE A 167 -1.09 4.06 -10.98
C PHE A 167 -0.67 4.22 -12.42
N LEU A 168 -1.57 4.74 -13.25
CA LEU A 168 -1.30 4.97 -14.66
C LEU A 168 -0.15 5.97 -14.82
N LEU A 169 -0.17 7.07 -14.07
CA LEU A 169 0.88 8.08 -14.10
C LEU A 169 2.24 7.53 -13.66
N LEU A 170 2.29 6.79 -12.55
CA LEU A 170 3.53 6.26 -11.98
C LEU A 170 4.08 5.08 -12.79
N SER A 171 3.22 4.24 -13.36
CA SER A 171 3.63 3.11 -14.21
C SER A 171 4.12 3.54 -15.59
N THR A 172 3.67 4.69 -16.10
CA THR A 172 4.06 5.22 -17.41
C THR A 172 5.58 5.31 -17.60
N PRO A 173 6.38 5.97 -16.73
CA PRO A 173 7.84 6.03 -16.90
C PRO A 173 8.50 4.65 -16.87
N PHE A 174 8.04 3.73 -16.00
CA PHE A 174 8.57 2.36 -15.97
C PHE A 174 8.24 1.59 -17.26
N ALA A 175 7.01 1.71 -17.75
CA ALA A 175 6.59 1.09 -19.00
C ALA A 175 7.41 1.62 -20.18
N LEU A 176 7.66 2.93 -20.23
CA LEU A 176 8.54 3.53 -21.24
C LEU A 176 9.97 3.00 -21.14
N ILE A 177 10.54 2.85 -19.94
CA ILE A 177 11.88 2.28 -19.75
C ILE A 177 11.93 0.82 -20.22
N VAL A 178 10.92 0.00 -19.89
CA VAL A 178 10.86 -1.41 -20.31
C VAL A 178 10.69 -1.53 -21.83
N LEU A 179 9.90 -0.66 -22.45
CA LEU A 179 9.68 -0.67 -23.89
C LEU A 179 10.89 -0.15 -24.67
N LEU A 180 11.54 0.91 -24.19
CA LEU A 180 12.70 1.54 -24.86
C LEU A 180 14.03 0.84 -24.56
N GLY A 181 14.12 0.14 -23.43
CA GLY A 181 15.33 -0.57 -22.97
C GLY A 181 15.91 -1.54 -24.00
N PRO A 182 15.11 -2.46 -24.59
CA PRO A 182 15.56 -3.38 -25.63
C PRO A 182 16.20 -2.69 -26.84
N PHE A 183 15.69 -1.51 -27.22
CA PHE A 183 16.22 -0.72 -28.34
C PHE A 183 17.51 0.04 -28.01
N LYS A 184 17.93 0.07 -26.74
CA LYS A 184 19.12 0.75 -26.23
C LYS A 184 20.13 -0.22 -25.58
N VAL A 185 19.96 -1.54 -25.75
CA VAL A 185 20.85 -2.57 -25.20
C VAL A 185 22.32 -2.36 -25.59
N GLY A 186 22.60 -1.94 -26.84
CA GLY A 186 23.97 -1.65 -27.30
C GLY A 186 24.64 -0.46 -26.59
N THR A 187 23.87 0.56 -26.22
CA THR A 187 24.32 1.71 -25.42
C THR A 187 24.47 1.39 -23.93
N LEU A 188 23.62 0.50 -23.39
CA LEU A 188 23.68 0.08 -21.99
C LEU A 188 24.80 -0.92 -21.71
N ALA A 189 25.25 -1.68 -22.70
CA ALA A 189 26.39 -2.59 -22.59
C ALA A 189 27.74 -1.88 -22.32
N HIS A 190 27.84 -0.59 -22.67
CA HIS A 190 29.03 0.25 -22.44
C HIS A 190 28.83 1.28 -21.32
N ALA A 191 27.67 1.29 -20.66
CA ALA A 191 27.42 2.19 -19.55
C ALA A 191 28.26 1.73 -18.35
N ALA A 192 29.34 2.46 -18.07
CA ALA A 192 30.18 2.21 -16.91
C ALA A 192 29.34 2.37 -15.64
N THR A 193 29.09 1.26 -14.95
CA THR A 193 28.51 1.23 -13.61
C THR A 193 29.57 1.66 -12.61
N GLN A 194 30.02 2.92 -12.69
CA GLN A 194 30.83 3.48 -11.61
C GLN A 194 29.90 3.67 -10.40
N PRO A 195 30.23 3.09 -9.24
CA PRO A 195 29.45 3.32 -8.02
C PRO A 195 29.52 4.81 -7.70
N VAL A 196 28.36 5.48 -7.73
CA VAL A 196 28.26 6.88 -7.32
C VAL A 196 28.25 6.87 -5.80
N THR A 197 29.43 7.05 -5.21
CA THR A 197 29.63 7.26 -3.76
C THR A 197 28.99 8.57 -3.31
#